data_AF-A0A5K1DNN9-F1
#
_entry.id   AF-A0A5K1DNN9-F1
#
_cell.length_a   1.000
_cell.length_b   1.000
_cell.length_c   1.000
_cell.angle_alpha   90.00
_cell.angle_beta   90.00
_cell.angle_gamma   90.00
#
_symmetry.space_group_name_H-M   'P 1'
#
loop_
_entity.id
_entity.type
_entity.pdbx_description
1 polymer ?
#
loop_
_entity_poly.entity_id
_entity_poly.type
_entity_poly.pdbx_seq_one_letter_code
_entity_poly.pdbx_strand_id
1 'polypeptide(L)'
;VPVIGWVMGERGLISRLLSPKYGGYLTYGALESSKQSAPWEPTLRDLLDLYNIRQVTPDTKVFGVIGKPIGHSKGPTMYNATFKHVGYNGIYVHLLVDDLARFLDTYASPDFPAF
;
A
#
# COMPACT_ATOMS: atom_id res chain seq x y z
N VAL A 1 -16.61 -17.21 -2.02
CA VAL A 1 -17.48 -16.21 -1.33
C VAL A 1 -16.80 -14.87 -1.43
N PRO A 2 -17.49 -13.75 -1.72
CA PRO A 2 -16.90 -12.41 -1.66
C PRO A 2 -16.46 -12.08 -0.23
N VAL A 3 -15.25 -11.54 -0.06
CA VAL A 3 -14.68 -11.21 1.26
C VAL A 3 -14.20 -9.76 1.27
N ILE A 4 -14.51 -9.03 2.33
CA ILE A 4 -13.96 -7.71 2.63
C ILE A 4 -13.04 -7.89 3.84
N GLY A 5 -11.73 -7.73 3.65
CA GLY A 5 -10.73 -7.93 4.70
C GLY A 5 -9.63 -6.89 4.61
N TRP A 6 -9.37 -6.18 5.70
CA TRP A 6 -8.31 -5.20 5.86
C TRP A 6 -8.02 -5.00 7.36
N VAL A 7 -6.86 -4.42 7.67
CA VAL A 7 -6.34 -4.22 9.03
C VAL A 7 -6.34 -2.73 9.38
N MET A 8 -6.66 -2.40 10.63
CA MET A 8 -6.77 -1.01 11.10
C MET A 8 -5.40 -0.39 11.47
N GLY A 9 -5.33 0.95 11.46
CA GLY A 9 -4.17 1.73 11.86
C GLY A 9 -3.02 1.77 10.83
N GLU A 10 -1.97 2.55 11.13
CA GLU A 10 -0.87 2.87 10.22
C GLU A 10 -0.17 1.60 9.65
N ARG A 11 0.09 0.61 10.51
CA ARG A 11 0.67 -0.69 10.13
C ARG A 11 -0.25 -1.51 9.21
N GLY A 12 -1.56 -1.30 9.30
CA GLY A 12 -2.57 -1.96 8.48
C GLY A 12 -2.71 -1.38 7.06
N LEU A 13 -2.12 -0.21 6.78
CA LEU A 13 -2.28 0.52 5.51
C LEU A 13 -2.07 -0.37 4.28
N ILE A 14 -1.03 -1.21 4.27
CA ILE A 14 -0.71 -2.11 3.15
C ILE A 14 -1.89 -3.02 2.76
N SER A 15 -2.67 -3.50 3.74
CA SER A 15 -3.84 -4.36 3.46
C SER A 15 -4.96 -3.62 2.72
N ARG A 16 -5.13 -2.31 2.97
CA ARG A 16 -6.09 -1.47 2.25
C ARG A 16 -5.65 -1.21 0.81
N LEU A 17 -4.33 -1.08 0.58
CA LEU A 17 -3.74 -0.81 -0.73
C LEU A 17 -3.70 -2.06 -1.63
N LEU A 18 -3.36 -3.22 -1.07
CA LEU A 18 -3.18 -4.47 -1.82
C LEU A 18 -4.44 -5.33 -1.91
N SER A 19 -5.60 -4.82 -1.46
CA SER A 19 -6.90 -5.48 -1.61
C SER A 19 -7.15 -5.99 -3.04
N PRO A 20 -6.87 -5.24 -4.15
CA PRO A 20 -7.04 -5.76 -5.50
C PRO A 20 -6.06 -6.88 -5.91
N LYS A 21 -4.85 -6.91 -5.34
CA LYS A 21 -3.85 -7.96 -5.60
C LYS A 21 -4.25 -9.28 -4.95
N TYR A 22 -4.75 -9.22 -3.71
CA TYR A 22 -5.05 -10.41 -2.89
C TYR A 22 -6.54 -10.77 -2.83
N GLY A 23 -7.35 -10.30 -3.80
CA GLY A 23 -8.73 -10.75 -3.98
C GLY A 23 -9.77 -10.18 -3.00
N GLY A 24 -9.46 -9.06 -2.34
CA GLY A 24 -10.43 -8.33 -1.52
C GLY A 24 -11.51 -7.66 -2.37
N TYR A 25 -12.77 -7.79 -1.97
CA TYR A 25 -13.93 -7.34 -2.75
C TYR A 25 -14.04 -5.81 -2.86
N LEU A 26 -13.58 -5.08 -1.84
CA LEU A 26 -13.44 -3.62 -1.86
C LEU A 26 -12.36 -3.15 -0.86
N THR A 27 -12.12 -1.84 -0.85
CA THR A 27 -11.32 -1.15 0.17
C THR A 27 -11.97 0.20 0.48
N TYR A 28 -11.60 0.81 1.61
CA TYR A 28 -12.13 2.10 2.07
C TYR A 28 -11.04 3.19 1.97
N GLY A 29 -11.46 4.38 1.51
CA GLY A 29 -10.65 5.59 1.56
C GLY A 29 -11.55 6.81 1.84
N ALA A 30 -11.06 7.73 2.67
CA ALA A 30 -11.82 8.90 3.10
C ALA A 30 -12.00 9.92 1.97
N LEU A 31 -13.10 10.66 1.94
CA LEU A 31 -13.30 11.74 0.95
C LEU A 31 -12.29 12.87 1.13
N GLU A 32 -11.98 13.21 2.37
CA GLU A 32 -11.03 14.24 2.82
C GLU A 32 -10.31 13.72 4.07
N SER A 33 -9.11 14.23 4.37
CA SER A 33 -8.37 13.87 5.60
C SER A 33 -9.11 14.27 6.89
N SER A 34 -9.98 15.29 6.83
CA SER A 34 -10.92 15.70 7.88
C SER A 34 -12.06 14.69 8.12
N LYS A 35 -12.26 13.72 7.22
CA LYS A 35 -13.38 12.76 7.20
C LYS A 35 -12.89 11.31 7.30
N GLN A 36 -11.73 11.08 7.90
CA GLN A 36 -11.22 9.73 8.21
C GLN A 36 -12.15 9.05 9.24
N SER A 37 -12.62 7.85 8.91
CA SER A 37 -13.41 7.00 9.82
C SER A 37 -12.53 6.23 10.82
N ALA A 38 -11.26 6.04 10.49
CA ALA A 38 -10.24 5.42 11.34
C ALA A 38 -8.89 6.15 11.18
N PRO A 39 -8.05 6.21 12.23
CA PRO A 39 -6.72 6.80 12.14
C PRO A 39 -5.87 6.16 11.03
N TRP A 40 -5.18 7.01 10.26
CA TRP A 40 -4.35 6.62 9.10
C TRP A 40 -5.10 6.00 7.91
N GLU A 41 -6.40 6.26 7.79
CA GLU A 41 -7.17 5.95 6.59
C GLU A 41 -6.72 6.83 5.39
N PRO A 42 -6.25 6.24 4.27
CA PRO A 42 -5.85 7.01 3.10
C PRO A 42 -7.08 7.70 2.49
N THR A 43 -6.88 8.86 1.84
CA THR A 43 -7.99 9.47 1.10
C THR A 43 -8.26 8.72 -0.21
N LEU A 44 -9.47 8.85 -0.76
CA LEU A 44 -9.79 8.37 -2.10
C LEU A 44 -8.82 8.92 -3.16
N ARG A 45 -8.34 10.15 -2.96
CA ARG A 45 -7.32 10.75 -3.82
C ARG A 45 -5.98 10.04 -3.71
N ASP A 46 -5.52 9.72 -2.50
CA ASP A 46 -4.27 8.97 -2.32
C ASP A 46 -4.36 7.58 -2.97
N LEU A 47 -5.49 6.89 -2.81
CA LEU A 47 -5.72 5.58 -3.43
C LEU A 47 -5.62 5.65 -4.97
N LEU A 48 -6.22 6.68 -5.58
CA LEU A 48 -6.29 6.82 -7.05
C LEU A 48 -5.04 7.45 -7.69
N ASP A 49 -4.51 8.52 -7.09
CA ASP A 49 -3.44 9.35 -7.67
C ASP A 49 -2.04 8.96 -7.16
N LEU A 50 -1.90 8.66 -5.86
CA LEU A 50 -0.61 8.39 -5.21
C LEU A 50 -0.22 6.90 -5.25
N TYR A 51 -1.17 6.00 -4.99
CA TYR A 51 -0.95 4.55 -4.97
C TYR A 51 -1.47 3.83 -6.23
N ASN A 52 -2.10 4.56 -7.16
CA ASN A 52 -2.57 4.05 -8.45
C ASN A 52 -3.41 2.76 -8.35
N ILE A 53 -4.28 2.64 -7.35
CA ILE A 53 -4.94 1.36 -6.99
C ILE A 53 -5.70 0.67 -8.14
N ARG A 54 -6.13 1.43 -9.16
CA ARG A 54 -6.77 0.90 -10.39
C ARG A 54 -5.82 0.16 -11.33
N GLN A 55 -4.52 0.27 -11.12
CA GLN A 55 -3.46 -0.43 -11.87
C GLN A 55 -2.93 -1.66 -11.10
N VAL A 56 -3.39 -1.88 -9.86
CA VAL A 56 -2.99 -3.04 -9.05
C VAL A 56 -3.73 -4.29 -9.55
N THR A 57 -2.95 -5.33 -9.81
CA THR A 57 -3.34 -6.64 -10.36
C THR A 57 -2.77 -7.75 -9.46
N PRO A 58 -3.24 -9.01 -9.59
CA PRO A 58 -2.64 -10.15 -8.90
C PRO A 58 -1.12 -10.26 -9.13
N ASP A 59 -0.62 -9.91 -10.32
CA ASP A 59 0.80 -9.98 -10.67
C ASP A 59 1.65 -8.78 -10.22
N THR A 60 1.02 -7.69 -9.76
CA THR A 60 1.73 -6.45 -9.37
C THR A 60 2.77 -6.72 -8.28
N LYS A 61 3.99 -6.21 -8.48
CA LYS A 61 5.09 -6.34 -7.52
C LYS A 61 5.07 -5.22 -6.49
N VAL A 62 5.31 -5.59 -5.23
CA VAL A 62 5.18 -4.73 -4.07
C VAL A 62 6.55 -4.30 -3.61
N PHE A 63 6.77 -3.00 -3.64
CA PHE A 63 7.94 -2.32 -3.11
C PHE A 63 7.48 -1.43 -1.96
N GLY A 64 8.39 -0.96 -1.12
CA GLY A 64 8.03 0.06 -0.15
C GLY A 64 9.16 0.47 0.77
N VAL A 65 9.11 1.71 1.24
CA VAL A 65 10.11 2.24 2.15
C VAL A 65 9.86 1.72 3.57
N ILE A 66 10.84 1.01 4.12
CA ILE A 66 10.85 0.54 5.51
C ILE A 66 11.31 1.66 6.43
N GLY A 67 10.59 1.90 7.53
CA GLY A 67 11.08 2.78 8.61
C GLY A 67 10.08 2.99 9.74
N LYS A 68 10.48 3.81 10.71
CA LYS A 68 9.72 4.12 11.94
C LYS A 68 10.27 5.42 12.57
N PRO A 69 9.57 6.57 12.50
CA PRO A 69 8.32 6.81 11.78
C PRO A 69 8.49 6.76 10.25
N ILE A 70 7.40 6.63 9.49
CA ILE A 70 7.47 6.42 8.03
C ILE A 70 6.62 7.36 7.17
N GLY A 71 5.49 7.87 7.68
CA GLY A 71 4.53 8.69 6.92
C GLY A 71 5.02 10.07 6.44
N HIS A 72 6.29 10.41 6.63
CA HIS A 72 6.93 11.62 6.08
C HIS A 72 7.68 11.36 4.77
N SER A 73 7.82 10.09 4.35
CA SER A 73 8.55 9.75 3.13
C SER A 73 7.81 10.18 1.86
N LYS A 74 8.57 10.55 0.84
CA LYS A 74 8.07 10.86 -0.51
C LYS A 74 8.33 9.72 -1.51
N GLY A 75 8.83 8.58 -1.02
CA GLY A 75 9.12 7.38 -1.82
C GLY A 75 7.93 6.95 -2.68
N PRO A 76 6.73 6.70 -2.12
CA PRO A 76 5.54 6.38 -2.90
C PRO A 76 5.19 7.42 -3.97
N THR A 77 5.33 8.73 -3.68
CA THR A 77 5.05 9.79 -4.65
C THR A 77 5.98 9.72 -5.86
N MET A 78 7.27 9.44 -5.64
CA MET A 78 8.25 9.30 -6.72
C MET A 78 8.06 7.98 -7.47
N TYR A 79 8.13 6.85 -6.78
CA TYR A 79 8.15 5.54 -7.43
C TYR A 79 6.83 5.16 -8.09
N ASN A 80 5.66 5.48 -7.52
CA ASN A 80 4.38 5.16 -8.17
C ASN A 80 4.14 6.04 -9.41
N ALA A 81 4.62 7.28 -9.42
CA ALA A 81 4.61 8.11 -10.62
C ALA A 81 5.56 7.54 -11.70
N THR A 82 6.76 7.11 -11.32
CA THR A 82 7.72 6.47 -12.24
C THR A 82 7.19 5.15 -12.80
N PHE A 83 6.71 4.21 -11.96
CA PHE A 83 6.16 2.93 -12.40
C PHE A 83 5.02 3.12 -13.41
N LYS A 84 4.07 4.02 -13.11
CA LYS A 84 2.97 4.39 -14.01
C LYS A 84 3.43 5.03 -15.31
N HIS A 85 4.49 5.85 -15.27
CA HIS A 85 5.03 6.51 -16.46
C HIS A 85 5.75 5.53 -17.40
N VAL A 86 6.50 4.56 -16.85
CA VAL A 86 7.25 3.57 -17.65
C VAL A 86 6.46 2.27 -17.94
N GLY A 87 5.21 2.18 -17.49
CA GLY A 87 4.35 1.00 -17.67
C GLY A 87 4.75 -0.24 -16.85
N TYR A 88 5.53 -0.05 -15.77
CA TYR A 88 5.98 -1.15 -14.92
C TYR A 88 4.88 -1.57 -13.94
N ASN A 89 4.60 -2.89 -13.85
CA ASN A 89 3.57 -3.45 -12.97
C ASN A 89 4.03 -3.54 -11.51
N GLY A 90 4.24 -2.38 -10.88
CA GLY A 90 4.68 -2.25 -9.50
C GLY A 90 3.88 -1.23 -8.69
N ILE A 91 3.82 -1.42 -7.38
CA ILE A 91 3.32 -0.45 -6.39
C ILE A 91 4.37 -0.27 -5.30
N TYR A 92 4.61 0.99 -4.91
CA TYR A 92 5.52 1.39 -3.84
C TYR A 92 4.71 1.95 -2.67
N VAL A 93 4.89 1.38 -1.47
CA VAL A 93 4.10 1.72 -0.27
C VAL A 93 4.95 2.21 0.91
N HIS A 94 4.29 2.68 1.97
CA HIS A 94 4.93 2.93 3.27
C HIS A 94 4.88 1.65 4.13
N LEU A 95 6.01 1.29 4.76
CA LEU A 95 6.12 0.11 5.62
C LEU A 95 6.57 0.54 7.03
N LEU A 96 5.61 0.72 7.94
CA LEU A 96 5.89 0.99 9.35
C LEU A 96 6.33 -0.32 10.03
N VAL A 97 7.63 -0.46 10.31
CA VAL A 97 8.21 -1.71 10.82
C VAL A 97 8.80 -1.50 12.22
N ASP A 98 8.47 -2.41 13.14
CA ASP A 98 9.03 -2.45 14.50
C ASP A 98 10.23 -3.41 14.63
N ASP A 99 10.27 -4.46 13.82
CA ASP A 99 11.23 -5.56 13.86
C ASP A 99 11.59 -5.95 12.43
N LEU A 100 12.79 -5.56 11.98
CA LEU A 100 13.23 -5.75 10.60
C LEU A 100 13.42 -7.24 10.25
N ALA A 101 13.90 -8.05 11.18
CA ALA A 101 14.15 -9.47 10.95
C ALA A 101 12.82 -10.22 10.75
N ARG A 102 11.85 -10.01 11.65
CA ARG A 102 10.50 -10.59 11.49
C ARG A 102 9.81 -10.07 10.24
N PHE A 103 9.99 -8.80 9.89
CA PHE A 103 9.40 -8.24 8.68
C PHE A 103 9.91 -8.93 7.40
N LEU A 104 11.24 -9.05 7.25
CA LEU A 104 11.84 -9.68 6.06
C LEU A 104 11.50 -11.17 5.95
N ASP A 105 11.42 -11.89 7.08
CA ASP A 105 10.95 -13.28 7.15
C ASP A 105 9.47 -13.40 6.74
N THR A 106 8.60 -12.51 7.26
CA THR A 106 7.16 -12.50 6.94
C THR A 106 6.86 -12.21 5.46
N TYR A 107 7.66 -11.33 4.85
CA TYR A 107 7.45 -10.85 3.47
C TYR A 107 8.51 -11.38 2.48
N ALA A 108 9.04 -12.58 2.70
CA ALA A 108 10.06 -13.22 1.86
C ALA A 108 9.56 -13.75 0.49
N SER A 109 8.32 -13.47 0.08
CA SER A 109 7.74 -14.06 -1.15
C SER A 109 8.15 -13.30 -2.42
N PRO A 110 8.11 -13.92 -3.62
CA PRO A 110 8.42 -13.25 -4.89
C PRO A 110 7.49 -12.08 -5.28
N ASP A 111 6.50 -11.74 -4.44
CA ASP A 111 5.70 -10.52 -4.60
C ASP A 111 6.35 -9.27 -4.00
N PHE A 112 7.35 -9.44 -3.13
CA PHE A 112 8.05 -8.36 -2.43
C PHE A 112 9.55 -8.34 -2.82
N PRO A 113 9.90 -8.00 -4.08
CA PRO A 113 11.26 -8.19 -4.60
C PRO A 113 12.31 -7.21 -4.05
N ALA A 114 11.90 -6.04 -3.56
CA ALA A 114 12.78 -5.01 -2.99
C ALA A 114 11.96 -3.96 -2.19
N PHE A 115 12.65 -2.99 -1.58
CA PHE A 115 12.11 -2.00 -0.63
C PHE A 115 12.21 -0.47 -0.97
#